data_AF-A0A924MBI5-F1
#
_entry.id   AF-A0A924MBI5-F1
#
_cell.length_a   1.000
_cell.length_b   1.000
_cell.length_c   1.000
_cell.angle_alpha   90.00
_cell.angle_beta   90.00
_cell.angle_gamma   90.00
#
_symmetry.space_group_name_H-M   'P 1'
#
loop_
_entity.id
_entity.type
_entity.pdbx_description
1 polymer ?
#
loop_
_entity_poly.entity_id
_entity_poly.type
_entity_poly.pdbx_seq_one_letter_code
_entity_poly.pdbx_strand_id
1 'polypeptide(L)' 'MHFIRHSTFLKAVFLHSITAFGGPNGHYGMMLKTFVQQRRDITENELI' A
#
# COMPACT_ATOMS: atom_id res chain seq x y z
N MET A 1 -3.79 17.36 14.58
CA MET A 1 -2.80 16.27 14.72
C MET A 1 -2.98 15.29 13.54
N HIS A 2 -2.62 15.72 12.31
CA HIS A 2 -3.04 15.05 11.07
C HIS A 2 -1.87 14.80 10.08
N PHE A 3 -0.65 14.54 10.59
CA PHE A 3 0.52 14.27 9.73
C PHE A 3 1.28 12.97 10.09
N ILE A 4 0.93 12.30 11.19
CA ILE A 4 1.64 11.10 11.66
C ILE A 4 1.18 9.82 10.90
N ARG A 5 -0.03 9.83 10.32
CA ARG A 5 -0.56 8.66 9.59
C ARG A 5 0.09 8.45 8.22
N HIS A 6 0.42 9.53 7.52
CA HIS A 6 0.93 9.43 6.15
C HIS A 6 2.39 8.93 6.09
N SER A 7 3.21 9.23 7.10
CA SER A 7 4.59 8.73 7.15
C SER A 7 4.65 7.20 7.34
N THR A 8 3.68 6.63 8.09
CA THR A 8 3.57 5.18 8.28
C THR A 8 3.12 4.48 7.00
N PHE A 9 2.20 5.09 6.25
CA PHE A 9 1.76 4.61 4.95
C PHE A 9 2.90 4.61 3.93
N LEU A 10 3.59 5.75 3.75
CA LEU A 10 4.72 5.87 2.81
C LEU A 10 5.85 4.89 3.13
N LYS A 11 6.16 4.70 4.43
CA LYS A 11 7.19 3.74 4.86
C LYS A 11 6.80 2.29 4.56
N ALA A 12 5.52 1.94 4.73
CA ALA A 12 5.01 0.61 4.40
C ALA A 12 5.00 0.37 2.88
N VAL A 13 4.60 1.38 2.10
CA VAL A 13 4.65 1.36 0.63
C VAL A 13 6.09 1.16 0.15
N PHE A 14 7.04 1.95 0.64
CA PHE A 14 8.45 1.85 0.25
C PHE A 14 9.04 0.47 0.55
N LEU A 15 8.75 -0.08 1.74
CA LEU A 15 9.24 -1.41 2.11
C LEU A 15 8.61 -2.49 1.24
N HIS A 16 7.29 -2.43 1.00
CA HIS A 16 6.59 -3.37 0.12
C HIS A 16 7.09 -3.27 -1.31
N SER A 17 7.38 -2.09 -1.85
CA SER A 17 7.93 -1.94 -3.20
C SER A 17 9.28 -2.63 -3.38
N ILE A 18 10.14 -2.65 -2.35
CA ILE A 18 11.44 -3.33 -2.40
C ILE A 18 11.30 -4.84 -2.20
N THR A 19 10.35 -5.29 -1.37
CA THR A 19 10.17 -6.71 -1.05
C THR A 19 9.11 -7.42 -1.89
N ALA A 20 8.36 -6.70 -2.71
CA ALA A 20 7.30 -7.30 -3.49
C ALA A 20 7.91 -8.03 -4.69
N PHE A 21 7.79 -9.35 -4.64
CA PHE A 21 8.11 -10.26 -5.73
C PHE A 21 6.86 -10.52 -6.58
N GLY A 22 7.04 -10.63 -7.90
CA GLY A 22 5.96 -10.72 -8.88
C GLY A 22 5.99 -9.52 -9.82
N GLY A 23 5.55 -9.67 -11.07
CA GLY A 23 5.46 -8.56 -12.01
C GLY A 23 4.43 -7.48 -11.60
N PRO A 24 4.18 -6.47 -12.44
CA PRO A 24 3.31 -5.32 -12.11
C PRO A 24 1.92 -5.71 -11.57
N ASN A 25 1.32 -6.76 -12.13
CA ASN A 25 0.02 -7.28 -11.68
C ASN A 25 0.08 -7.90 -10.26
N GLY A 26 1.22 -8.49 -9.89
CA GLY A 26 1.47 -9.03 -8.55
C GLY A 26 1.67 -7.93 -7.52
N HIS A 27 2.42 -6.87 -7.86
CA HIS A 27 2.53 -5.67 -7.03
C HIS A 27 1.17 -5.04 -6.76
N TYR A 28 0.34 -4.89 -7.80
CA TYR A 28 -0.99 -4.34 -7.68
C TYR A 28 -1.88 -5.16 -6.72
N GLY A 29 -1.91 -6.48 -6.89
CA GLY A 29 -2.65 -7.37 -6.00
C GLY A 29 -2.16 -7.32 -4.54
N MET A 30 -0.85 -7.19 -4.33
CA MET A 30 -0.28 -7.04 -2.99
C MET A 30 -0.72 -5.72 -2.35
N MET A 31 -0.70 -4.62 -3.10
CA MET A 31 -1.13 -3.32 -2.58
C MET A 31 -2.64 -3.28 -2.29
N LEU A 32 -3.46 -3.87 -3.16
CA LEU A 32 -4.91 -3.98 -2.94
C LEU A 32 -5.21 -4.77 -1.65
N LYS A 33 -4.57 -5.92 -1.46
CA LYS A 33 -4.77 -6.75 -0.27
C LYS A 33 -4.30 -6.05 1.01
N THR A 34 -3.10 -5.46 1.00
CA THR A 34 -2.49 -4.90 2.21
C THR A 34 -3.09 -3.55 2.57
N PHE A 35 -3.12 -2.60 1.64
CA PHE A 35 -3.46 -1.21 1.93
C PHE A 35 -4.96 -0.92 1.84
N VAL A 36 -5.71 -1.66 1.01
CA VAL A 36 -7.16 -1.49 0.89
C VAL A 36 -7.93 -2.46 1.79
N GLN A 37 -7.72 -3.77 1.63
CA GLN A 37 -8.55 -4.76 2.33
C GLN A 37 -8.18 -4.95 3.81
N GLN A 38 -6.89 -5.16 4.12
CA GLN A 38 -6.44 -5.44 5.48
C GLN A 38 -6.32 -4.19 6.33
N ARG A 39 -5.59 -3.18 5.85
CA ARG A 39 -5.29 -1.97 6.62
C ARG A 39 -6.37 -0.90 6.48
N ARG A 40 -7.10 -0.89 5.35
CA ARG A 40 -8.10 0.14 5.01
C ARG A 40 -7.51 1.55 5.10
N ASP A 41 -6.23 1.69 4.74
CA ASP A 41 -5.52 2.97 4.73
C ASP A 41 -5.96 3.83 3.55
N ILE A 42 -6.31 3.18 2.43
CA ILE A 42 -6.78 3.81 1.18
C ILE A 42 -7.95 3.01 0.61
N THR A 43 -8.78 3.64 -0.23
CA THR A 43 -9.86 2.95 -0.95
C THR A 43 -9.37 2.34 -2.26
N GLU A 44 -10.13 1.41 -2.85
CA GLU A 44 -9.76 0.84 -4.16
C GLU A 44 -9.54 1.94 -5.20
N ASN A 45 -10.39 2.98 -5.20
CA ASN A 45 -10.30 4.10 -6.14
C ASN A 45 -9.08 5.01 -5.89
N GLU A 46 -8.47 4.98 -4.70
CA GLU A 46 -7.26 5.74 -4.39
C GLU A 46 -5.98 4.97 -4.75
N LEU A 47 -6.08 3.67 -5.03
CA LEU A 47 -4.95 2.83 -5.41
C LEU A 47 -4.63 2.89 -6.92
N ILE A 48 -5.59 3.34 -7.74
CA ILE A 48 -5.54 3.34 -9.21
C ILE A 48 -4.99 4.66 -9.74
#